data_AF-A0A257LGT1-F1
#
_entry.id   AF-A0A257LGT1-F1
#
_cell.length_a   1.000
_cell.length_b   1.000
_cell.length_c   1.000
_cell.angle_alpha   90.00
_cell.angle_beta   90.00
_cell.angle_gamma   90.00
#
_symmetry.space_group_name_H-M   'P 1'
#
loop_
_entity.id
_entity.type
_entity.pdbx_description
1 polymer ?
#
loop_
_entity_poly.entity_id
_entity_poly.type
_entity_poly.pdbx_seq_one_letter_code
_entity_poly.pdbx_strand_id
1 'polypeptide(L)'
;MKSFFAPVADEVAVPAELRAAVTAKLEAEGLAALVDELRGLNPDGLTGLDTDNPRRVTRALERCRASGKTLALLKAEFLQRPGAFADWPVQLVRLDRPADELNRRIEARVAAMVHAGLVDEVRRLRSAGFEQNPSAAGAIGYREVLAMLDGQLAPEALGAAIAQNTRGLVRKQRTWFRTQLPEHRVVALADGPLEIDVLFAG
;
A
#
# COMPACT_ATOMS: atom_id res chain seq x y z
N MET A 1 6.58 -0.15 -6.84
CA MET A 1 7.95 0.26 -6.48
C MET A 1 8.84 -0.94 -6.15
N LYS A 2 8.52 -1.81 -5.18
CA LYS A 2 9.23 -3.09 -4.99
C LYS A 2 9.35 -3.94 -6.27
N SER A 3 8.36 -3.79 -7.15
CA SER A 3 8.27 -4.36 -8.50
C SER A 3 9.47 -4.18 -9.41
N PHE A 4 10.24 -3.11 -9.24
CA PHE A 4 11.39 -2.84 -10.08
C PHE A 4 12.62 -3.67 -9.71
N PHE A 5 12.68 -4.22 -8.49
CA PHE A 5 13.89 -4.83 -7.94
C PHE A 5 13.64 -6.19 -7.30
N ALA A 6 12.39 -6.66 -7.28
CA ALA A 6 12.03 -7.94 -6.70
C ALA A 6 10.78 -8.52 -7.39
N PRO A 7 10.56 -9.84 -7.25
CA PRO A 7 9.32 -10.48 -7.63
C PRO A 7 8.12 -9.80 -6.96
N VAL A 8 6.98 -9.80 -7.65
CA VAL A 8 5.74 -9.12 -7.22
C VAL A 8 4.52 -10.01 -7.13
N ALA A 9 4.54 -11.09 -7.90
CA ALA A 9 3.49 -12.10 -7.91
C ALA A 9 4.16 -13.45 -7.73
N ASP A 10 3.56 -14.28 -6.89
CA ASP A 10 3.75 -15.71 -7.00
C ASP A 10 2.78 -16.26 -8.07
N GLU A 11 2.96 -17.52 -8.43
CA GLU A 11 2.08 -18.25 -9.35
C GLU A 11 1.06 -19.11 -8.60
N VAL A 12 0.84 -18.85 -7.31
CA VAL A 12 -0.10 -19.65 -6.53
C VAL A 12 -1.52 -19.26 -6.93
N ALA A 13 -2.10 -20.01 -7.85
CA ALA A 13 -3.50 -19.90 -8.21
C ALA A 13 -4.36 -20.36 -7.02
N VAL A 14 -5.08 -19.42 -6.41
CA VAL A 14 -6.04 -19.70 -5.34
C VAL A 14 -7.45 -19.70 -5.93
N PRO A 15 -8.11 -20.87 -6.08
CA PRO A 15 -9.47 -20.97 -6.62
C PRO A 15 -10.49 -20.14 -5.83
N ALA A 16 -11.54 -19.67 -6.50
CA ALA A 16 -12.55 -18.81 -5.87
C ALA A 16 -13.29 -19.54 -4.74
N GLU A 17 -13.52 -20.84 -4.90
CA GLU A 17 -14.16 -21.73 -3.93
C GLU A 17 -13.33 -21.83 -2.66
N LEU A 18 -11.99 -21.88 -2.80
CA LEU A 18 -11.08 -21.91 -1.66
C LEU A 18 -11.09 -20.57 -0.89
N ARG A 19 -11.10 -19.44 -1.61
CA ARG A 19 -11.22 -18.12 -0.97
C ARG A 19 -12.53 -17.98 -0.21
N ALA A 20 -13.64 -18.42 -0.81
CA ALA A 20 -14.95 -18.43 -0.17
C ALA A 20 -14.95 -19.31 1.08
N ALA A 21 -14.35 -20.51 1.01
CA ALA A 21 -14.26 -21.42 2.15
C ALA A 21 -13.42 -20.85 3.31
N VAL A 22 -12.28 -20.22 3.02
CA VAL A 22 -11.45 -19.59 4.07
C VAL A 22 -12.17 -18.37 4.67
N THR A 23 -12.87 -17.58 3.85
CA THR A 23 -13.68 -16.44 4.33
C THR A 23 -14.80 -16.92 5.24
N ALA A 24 -15.57 -17.95 4.83
CA ALA A 24 -16.62 -18.53 5.65
C ALA A 24 -16.09 -19.10 6.97
N LYS A 25 -14.89 -19.71 6.94
CA LYS A 25 -14.23 -20.18 8.18
C LYS A 25 -13.86 -19.03 9.11
N LEU A 26 -13.35 -17.92 8.58
CA LEU A 26 -13.03 -16.74 9.38
C LEU A 26 -14.29 -16.16 10.04
N GLU A 27 -15.41 -16.13 9.31
CA GLU A 27 -16.69 -15.64 9.83
C GLU A 27 -17.28 -16.57 10.90
N ALA A 28 -17.18 -17.88 10.71
CA ALA A 28 -17.77 -18.88 11.61
C ALA A 28 -16.93 -19.15 12.86
N GLU A 29 -15.61 -19.22 12.73
CA GLU A 29 -14.69 -19.72 13.77
C GLU A 29 -13.69 -18.65 14.25
N GLY A 30 -13.60 -17.52 13.55
CA GLY A 30 -12.72 -16.42 13.91
C GLY A 30 -11.24 -16.63 13.54
N LEU A 31 -10.44 -15.60 13.83
CA LEU A 31 -9.03 -15.54 13.43
C LEU A 31 -8.17 -16.64 14.05
N ALA A 32 -8.42 -16.97 15.32
CA ALA A 32 -7.63 -17.96 16.06
C ALA A 32 -7.67 -19.34 15.38
N ALA A 33 -8.83 -19.77 14.90
CA ALA A 33 -8.99 -21.04 14.18
C ALA A 33 -8.15 -21.08 12.89
N LEU A 34 -8.08 -19.98 12.15
CA LEU A 34 -7.24 -19.89 10.95
C LEU A 34 -5.75 -19.94 11.31
N VAL A 35 -5.34 -19.31 12.41
CA VAL A 35 -3.95 -19.35 12.90
C VAL A 35 -3.57 -20.77 13.32
N ASP A 36 -4.45 -21.48 14.02
CA ASP A 36 -4.19 -22.86 14.45
C ASP A 36 -4.06 -23.82 13.26
N GLU A 37 -4.92 -23.66 12.26
CA GLU A 37 -4.79 -24.44 11.03
C GLU A 37 -3.49 -24.12 10.29
N LEU A 38 -3.13 -22.84 10.20
CA LEU A 38 -1.85 -22.42 9.63
C LEU A 38 -0.67 -23.05 10.37
N ARG A 39 -0.71 -23.14 11.70
CA ARG A 39 0.35 -23.81 12.49
C ARG A 39 0.45 -25.29 12.12
N GLY A 40 -0.70 -25.97 11.93
CA GLY A 40 -0.71 -27.36 11.45
C GLY A 40 -0.05 -27.55 10.08
N LEU A 41 -0.22 -26.59 9.18
CA LEU A 41 0.40 -26.60 7.84
C LEU A 41 1.87 -26.12 7.85
N ASN A 42 2.36 -25.56 8.94
CA ASN A 42 3.68 -24.94 9.03
C ASN A 42 4.42 -25.41 10.30
N PRO A 43 5.00 -26.62 10.28
CA PRO A 43 5.69 -27.17 11.46
C PRO A 43 6.90 -26.32 11.89
N ASP A 44 7.55 -25.63 10.95
CA ASP A 44 8.66 -24.71 11.21
C ASP A 44 8.21 -23.33 11.76
N GLY A 45 6.91 -23.18 12.00
CA GLY A 45 6.31 -21.96 12.53
C GLY A 45 5.87 -20.95 11.47
N LEU A 46 5.27 -19.86 11.95
CA LEU A 46 4.67 -18.79 11.13
C LEU A 46 5.58 -17.56 11.02
N THR A 47 6.89 -17.76 11.00
CA THR A 47 7.89 -16.69 11.12
C THR A 47 7.70 -15.58 10.08
N GLY A 48 7.51 -14.35 10.56
CA GLY A 48 7.31 -13.16 9.72
C GLY A 48 5.85 -12.93 9.28
N LEU A 49 4.92 -13.80 9.68
CA LEU A 49 3.49 -13.55 9.58
C LEU A 49 3.00 -12.79 10.82
N ASP A 50 2.30 -11.69 10.58
CA ASP A 50 1.54 -10.98 11.61
C ASP A 50 0.20 -11.71 11.79
N THR A 51 0.12 -12.50 12.86
CA THR A 51 -1.01 -13.38 13.18
C THR A 51 -2.22 -12.64 13.73
N ASP A 52 -2.07 -11.37 14.11
CA ASP A 52 -3.17 -10.54 14.61
C ASP A 52 -3.88 -9.82 13.45
N ASN A 53 -3.39 -9.97 12.22
CA ASN A 53 -3.93 -9.33 11.04
C ASN A 53 -4.77 -10.31 10.21
N PRO A 54 -6.11 -10.22 10.24
CA PRO A 54 -6.98 -11.17 9.56
C PRO A 54 -6.70 -11.30 8.07
N ARG A 55 -6.38 -10.18 7.40
CA ARG A 55 -6.07 -10.18 5.97
C ARG A 55 -4.78 -10.94 5.66
N ARG A 56 -3.77 -10.83 6.52
CA ARG A 56 -2.49 -11.55 6.33
C ARG A 56 -2.66 -13.05 6.60
N VAL A 57 -3.36 -13.40 7.67
CA VAL A 57 -3.65 -14.79 8.04
C VAL A 57 -4.49 -15.49 6.98
N THR A 58 -5.60 -14.86 6.54
CA THR A 58 -6.47 -15.40 5.47
C THR A 58 -5.66 -15.71 4.21
N ARG A 59 -4.89 -14.74 3.71
CA ARG A 59 -4.07 -14.93 2.51
C ARG A 59 -2.97 -15.97 2.68
N ALA A 60 -2.37 -16.05 3.87
CA ALA A 60 -1.38 -17.08 4.18
C ALA A 60 -2.01 -18.47 4.11
N LEU A 61 -3.17 -18.66 4.73
CA LEU A 61 -3.88 -19.94 4.74
C LEU A 61 -4.34 -20.35 3.33
N GLU A 62 -4.93 -19.42 2.58
CA GLU A 62 -5.31 -19.62 1.18
C GLU A 62 -4.14 -20.15 0.34
N ARG A 63 -2.96 -19.51 0.46
CA ARG A 63 -1.76 -19.90 -0.29
C ARG A 63 -1.23 -21.26 0.14
N CYS A 64 -1.18 -21.54 1.44
CA CYS A 64 -0.74 -22.85 1.94
C CYS A 64 -1.69 -23.97 1.49
N ARG A 65 -3.01 -23.78 1.59
CA ARG A 65 -3.99 -24.76 1.12
C ARG A 65 -3.95 -24.97 -0.38
N ALA A 66 -3.85 -23.90 -1.17
CA ALA A 66 -3.83 -23.98 -2.63
C ALA A 66 -2.58 -24.69 -3.18
N SER A 67 -1.43 -24.43 -2.55
CA SER A 67 -0.13 -24.96 -3.02
C SER A 67 0.28 -26.28 -2.35
N GLY A 68 -0.28 -26.60 -1.17
CA GLY A 68 0.21 -27.66 -0.29
C GLY A 68 1.57 -27.36 0.36
N LYS A 69 2.10 -26.13 0.22
CA LYS A 69 3.44 -25.75 0.68
C LYS A 69 3.38 -24.92 1.95
N THR A 70 4.43 -25.02 2.76
CA THR A 70 4.64 -24.15 3.92
C THR A 70 4.91 -22.71 3.48
N LEU A 71 4.66 -21.74 4.35
CA LEU A 71 5.00 -20.33 4.15
C LEU A 71 6.50 -20.13 3.93
N ALA A 72 7.34 -20.92 4.62
CA ALA A 72 8.78 -20.89 4.45
C ALA A 72 9.18 -21.28 3.03
N LEU A 73 8.64 -22.39 2.51
CA LEU A 73 8.90 -22.85 1.15
C LEU A 73 8.36 -21.87 0.11
N LEU A 74 7.11 -21.40 0.27
CA LEU A 74 6.51 -20.40 -0.61
C LEU A 74 7.33 -19.10 -0.68
N LYS A 75 7.89 -18.67 0.46
CA LYS A 75 8.76 -17.50 0.52
C LYS A 75 10.10 -17.75 -0.17
N ALA A 76 10.73 -18.91 0.05
CA ALA A 76 11.99 -19.27 -0.58
C ALA A 76 11.84 -19.33 -2.11
N GLU A 77 10.82 -20.02 -2.62
CA GLU A 77 10.52 -20.09 -4.05
C GLU A 77 10.25 -18.71 -4.63
N PHE A 78 9.45 -17.88 -3.95
CA PHE A 78 9.17 -16.52 -4.40
C PHE A 78 10.45 -15.67 -4.52
N LEU A 79 11.38 -15.79 -3.58
CA LEU A 79 12.63 -15.02 -3.58
C LEU A 79 13.63 -15.47 -4.64
N GLN A 80 13.54 -16.71 -5.13
CA GLN A 80 14.37 -17.21 -6.23
C GLN A 80 13.89 -16.74 -7.60
N ARG A 81 12.67 -16.20 -7.70
CA ARG A 81 12.14 -15.73 -8.97
C ARG A 81 12.88 -14.46 -9.42
N PRO A 82 13.07 -14.26 -10.73
CA PRO A 82 13.56 -12.99 -11.24
C PRO A 82 12.53 -11.88 -10.96
N GLY A 83 13.03 -10.68 -10.64
CA GLY A 83 12.18 -9.48 -10.62
C GLY A 83 11.67 -9.16 -12.03
N ALA A 84 10.59 -8.38 -12.13
CA ALA A 84 9.98 -8.03 -13.41
C ALA A 84 10.91 -7.29 -14.39
N PHE A 85 12.02 -6.75 -13.89
CA PHE A 85 13.03 -6.01 -14.64
C PHE A 85 14.43 -6.61 -14.48
N ALA A 86 14.54 -7.91 -14.17
CA ALA A 86 15.83 -8.56 -13.93
C ALA A 86 16.80 -8.46 -15.12
N ASP A 87 16.28 -8.38 -16.34
CA ASP A 87 17.07 -8.30 -17.58
C ASP A 87 17.46 -6.86 -17.96
N TRP A 88 17.14 -5.86 -17.14
CA TRP A 88 17.35 -4.45 -17.44
C TRP A 88 18.31 -3.80 -16.45
N PRO A 89 19.20 -2.89 -16.89
CA PRO A 89 19.93 -2.03 -15.98
C PRO A 89 18.95 -1.03 -15.34
N VAL A 90 18.64 -1.24 -14.06
CA VAL A 90 17.74 -0.35 -13.30
C VAL A 90 18.56 0.63 -12.47
N GLN A 91 18.49 1.91 -12.81
CA GLN A 91 19.02 2.99 -11.97
C GLN A 91 17.90 3.58 -11.10
N LEU A 92 18.20 3.77 -9.82
CA LEU A 92 17.26 4.33 -8.85
C LEU A 92 17.79 5.63 -8.26
N VAL A 93 16.96 6.68 -8.36
CA VAL A 93 17.21 7.99 -7.74
C VAL A 93 16.04 8.34 -6.84
N ARG A 94 16.31 8.69 -5.59
CA ARG A 94 15.32 9.19 -4.64
C ARG A 94 15.43 10.69 -4.54
N LEU A 95 14.33 11.38 -4.80
CA LEU A 95 14.19 12.80 -4.55
C LEU A 95 13.76 13.03 -3.10
N ASP A 96 14.43 13.94 -2.40
CA ASP A 96 14.12 14.24 -1.01
C ASP A 96 14.07 15.75 -0.75
N ARG A 97 13.29 16.13 0.25
CA ARG A 97 13.14 17.52 0.73
C ARG A 97 13.12 17.54 2.26
N PRO A 98 13.54 18.62 2.92
CA PRO A 98 13.37 18.76 4.36
C PRO A 98 11.91 18.56 4.83
N ALA A 99 11.73 18.08 6.06
CA ALA A 99 10.40 17.71 6.57
C ALA A 99 9.47 18.93 6.74
N ASP A 100 10.02 20.05 7.18
CA ASP A 100 9.34 21.34 7.30
C ASP A 100 8.86 21.85 5.93
N GLU A 101 9.68 21.68 4.90
CA GLU A 101 9.34 22.08 3.54
C GLU A 101 8.24 21.19 2.94
N LEU A 102 8.33 19.88 3.14
CA LEU A 102 7.26 18.94 2.75
C LEU A 102 5.94 19.30 3.44
N ASN A 103 5.97 19.64 4.72
CA ASN A 103 4.77 20.04 5.45
C ASN A 103 4.13 21.29 4.85
N ARG A 104 4.92 22.33 4.54
CA ARG A 104 4.41 23.55 3.88
C ARG A 104 3.81 23.25 2.52
N ARG A 105 4.47 22.39 1.72
CA ARG A 105 3.99 21.98 0.39
C ARG A 105 2.71 21.14 0.46
N ILE A 106 2.57 20.28 1.47
CA ILE A 106 1.34 19.51 1.70
C ILE A 106 0.17 20.46 1.96
N GLU A 107 0.33 21.41 2.88
CA GLU A 107 -0.73 22.39 3.20
C GLU A 107 -1.13 23.21 1.96
N ALA A 108 -0.14 23.74 1.24
CA ALA A 108 -0.38 24.50 0.01
C ALA A 108 -1.09 23.66 -1.07
N ARG A 109 -0.69 22.40 -1.24
CA ARG A 109 -1.32 21.48 -2.19
C ARG A 109 -2.77 21.17 -1.80
N VAL A 110 -3.05 20.93 -0.52
CA VAL A 110 -4.40 20.65 -0.04
C VAL A 110 -5.31 21.85 -0.26
N ALA A 111 -4.85 23.06 0.09
CA ALA A 111 -5.59 24.29 -0.18
C ALA A 111 -5.90 24.45 -1.68
N ALA A 112 -4.91 24.19 -2.54
CA ALA A 112 -5.09 24.25 -3.99
C ALA A 112 -6.10 23.21 -4.51
N MET A 113 -6.07 21.97 -4.00
CA MET A 113 -7.02 20.92 -4.38
C MET A 113 -8.46 21.29 -4.00
N VAL A 114 -8.66 21.79 -2.77
CA VAL A 114 -9.98 22.22 -2.31
C VAL A 114 -10.49 23.41 -3.15
N HIS A 115 -9.64 24.40 -3.40
CA HIS A 115 -9.97 25.56 -4.22
C HIS A 115 -10.29 25.17 -5.68
N ALA A 116 -9.60 24.17 -6.23
CA ALA A 116 -9.83 23.66 -7.58
C ALA A 116 -11.09 22.78 -7.72
N GLY A 117 -11.89 22.63 -6.66
CA GLY A 117 -13.17 21.93 -6.72
C GLY A 117 -13.12 20.44 -6.38
N LEU A 118 -12.19 20.01 -5.51
CA LEU A 118 -12.13 18.62 -5.00
C LEU A 118 -13.49 18.15 -4.47
N VAL A 119 -14.22 19.00 -3.72
CA VAL A 119 -15.53 18.64 -3.16
C VAL A 119 -16.55 18.33 -4.26
N ASP A 120 -16.57 19.15 -5.32
CA ASP A 120 -17.49 18.97 -6.43
C ASP A 120 -17.12 17.77 -7.30
N GLU A 121 -15.82 17.48 -7.45
CA GLU A 121 -15.34 16.25 -8.08
C GLU A 121 -15.87 15.01 -7.35
N VAL A 122 -15.71 14.95 -6.02
CA VAL A 122 -16.18 13.80 -5.23
C VAL A 122 -17.70 13.66 -5.27
N ARG A 123 -18.46 14.76 -5.23
CA ARG A 123 -19.93 14.71 -5.42
C ARG A 123 -20.31 14.08 -6.76
N ARG A 124 -19.66 14.48 -7.86
CA ARG A 124 -19.93 13.90 -9.18
C ARG A 124 -19.60 12.41 -9.23
N LEU A 125 -18.45 12.01 -8.67
CA LEU A 125 -18.03 10.61 -8.64
C LEU A 125 -18.93 9.75 -7.75
N ARG A 126 -19.41 10.32 -6.64
CA ARG A 126 -20.39 9.69 -5.74
C ARG A 126 -21.66 9.32 -6.49
N SER A 127 -22.19 10.24 -7.27
CA SER A 127 -23.36 9.98 -8.15
C SER A 127 -23.10 8.91 -9.21
N ALA A 128 -21.83 8.68 -9.59
CA ALA A 128 -21.42 7.62 -10.51
C ALA A 128 -21.07 6.30 -9.80
N GLY A 129 -21.28 6.18 -8.49
CA GLY A 129 -21.06 4.95 -7.74
C GLY A 129 -19.58 4.59 -7.48
N PHE A 130 -18.65 5.55 -7.55
CA PHE A 130 -17.21 5.26 -7.33
C PHE A 130 -16.89 4.66 -5.96
N GLU A 131 -17.79 4.80 -4.98
CA GLU A 131 -17.70 4.17 -3.66
C GLU A 131 -17.63 2.64 -3.73
N GLN A 132 -18.16 2.04 -4.82
CA GLN A 132 -18.05 0.61 -5.08
C GLN A 132 -16.61 0.16 -5.38
N ASN A 133 -15.69 1.10 -5.63
CA ASN A 133 -14.26 0.85 -5.74
C ASN A 133 -13.56 1.28 -4.44
N PRO A 134 -13.23 0.34 -3.53
CA PRO A 134 -12.64 0.67 -2.24
C PRO A 134 -11.29 1.40 -2.33
N SER A 135 -10.53 1.18 -3.42
CA SER A 135 -9.26 1.86 -3.63
C SER A 135 -9.46 3.34 -3.97
N ALA A 136 -10.46 3.64 -4.80
CA ALA A 136 -10.78 5.01 -5.17
C ALA A 136 -11.44 5.75 -3.98
N ALA A 137 -12.43 5.12 -3.35
CA ALA A 137 -13.12 5.68 -2.18
C ALA A 137 -12.18 5.91 -0.99
N GLY A 138 -11.20 5.01 -0.79
CA GLY A 138 -10.22 5.08 0.29
C GLY A 138 -9.03 6.02 0.06
N ALA A 139 -8.94 6.68 -1.09
CA ALA A 139 -7.84 7.60 -1.40
C ALA A 139 -7.89 8.84 -0.50
N ILE A 140 -6.71 9.35 -0.11
CA ILE A 140 -6.58 10.59 0.66
C ILE A 140 -7.09 11.77 -0.19
N GLY A 141 -7.89 12.64 0.40
CA GLY A 141 -8.72 13.63 -0.27
C GLY A 141 -10.16 13.13 -0.40
N TYR A 142 -10.35 11.98 -1.02
CA TYR A 142 -11.67 11.43 -1.35
C TYR A 142 -12.41 10.95 -0.11
N ARG A 143 -11.77 10.13 0.73
CA ARG A 143 -12.41 9.61 1.95
C ARG A 143 -12.75 10.71 2.96
N GLU A 144 -11.94 11.77 3.05
CA GLU A 144 -12.21 12.89 3.95
C GLU A 144 -13.39 13.71 3.43
N VAL A 145 -13.50 13.92 2.11
CA VAL A 145 -14.69 14.55 1.53
C VAL A 145 -15.94 13.68 1.70
N LEU A 146 -15.85 12.36 1.51
CA LEU A 146 -16.96 11.44 1.78
C LEU A 146 -17.43 11.55 3.23
N ALA A 147 -16.51 11.46 4.20
CA ALA A 147 -16.82 11.64 5.62
C ALA A 147 -17.45 13.00 5.91
N MET A 148 -17.01 14.07 5.24
CA MET A 148 -17.63 15.40 5.35
C MET A 148 -19.06 15.41 4.79
N LEU A 149 -19.28 14.82 3.61
CA LEU A 149 -20.61 14.72 2.99
C LEU A 149 -21.57 13.86 3.82
N ASP A 150 -21.05 12.89 4.56
CA ASP A 150 -21.81 12.01 5.46
C ASP A 150 -22.02 12.60 6.87
N GLY A 151 -21.56 13.84 7.12
CA GLY A 151 -21.69 14.52 8.41
C GLY A 151 -20.77 13.98 9.51
N GLN A 152 -19.78 13.16 9.16
CA GLN A 152 -18.79 12.59 10.09
C GLN A 152 -17.54 13.48 10.25
N LEU A 153 -17.38 14.48 9.39
CA LEU A 153 -16.30 15.47 9.42
C LEU A 153 -16.86 16.87 9.18
N ALA A 154 -16.51 17.83 10.04
CA ALA A 154 -16.91 19.22 9.83
C ALA A 154 -16.25 19.81 8.57
N PRO A 155 -16.95 20.61 7.75
CA PRO A 155 -16.37 21.19 6.53
C PRO A 155 -15.08 21.98 6.76
N GLU A 156 -14.98 22.70 7.88
CA GLU A 156 -13.83 23.51 8.26
C GLU A 156 -12.61 22.65 8.59
N ALA A 157 -12.83 21.39 9.02
CA ALA A 157 -11.78 20.44 9.35
C ALA A 157 -11.26 19.66 8.12
N LEU A 158 -11.90 19.79 6.95
CA LEU A 158 -11.56 19.01 5.76
C LEU A 158 -10.09 19.15 5.36
N GLY A 159 -9.59 20.38 5.24
CA GLY A 159 -8.21 20.64 4.85
C GLY A 159 -7.21 20.03 5.83
N ALA A 160 -7.44 20.23 7.13
CA ALA A 160 -6.57 19.71 8.19
C ALA A 160 -6.54 18.17 8.19
N ALA A 161 -7.70 17.52 7.99
CA ALA A 161 -7.80 16.06 7.93
C ALA A 161 -7.02 15.49 6.72
N ILE A 162 -7.17 16.09 5.54
CA ILE A 162 -6.42 15.67 4.34
C ILE A 162 -4.92 15.86 4.56
N ALA A 163 -4.50 17.00 5.11
CA ALA A 163 -3.09 17.29 5.36
C ALA A 163 -2.48 16.30 6.37
N GLN A 164 -3.17 16.02 7.48
CA GLN A 164 -2.74 15.03 8.48
C GLN A 164 -2.55 13.65 7.86
N ASN A 165 -3.52 13.19 7.07
CA ASN A 165 -3.44 11.88 6.43
C ASN A 165 -2.34 11.83 5.36
N THR A 166 -2.12 12.92 4.63
CA THR A 166 -1.01 13.06 3.68
C THR A 166 0.34 12.98 4.40
N ARG A 167 0.51 13.62 5.56
CA ARG A 167 1.73 13.47 6.40
C ARG A 167 1.95 12.03 6.84
N GLY A 168 0.87 11.34 7.23
CA GLY A 168 0.91 9.92 7.58
C GLY A 168 1.39 9.06 6.41
N LEU A 169 0.93 9.35 5.19
CA LEU A 169 1.41 8.71 3.97
C LEU A 169 2.89 8.99 3.72
N VAL A 170 3.33 10.25 3.81
CA VAL A 170 4.74 10.65 3.64
C VAL A 170 5.64 9.95 4.65
N ARG A 171 5.24 9.84 5.92
CA ARG A 171 6.00 9.10 6.95
C ARG A 171 6.14 7.62 6.59
N LYS A 172 5.06 6.99 6.11
CA LYS A 172 5.07 5.59 5.67
C LYS A 172 5.99 5.40 4.45
N GLN A 173 5.90 6.30 3.47
CA GLN A 173 6.78 6.29 2.29
C GLN A 173 8.25 6.44 2.68
N ARG A 174 8.60 7.42 3.52
CA ARG A 174 9.98 7.60 4.02
C ARG A 174 10.52 6.38 4.76
N THR A 175 9.69 5.78 5.62
CA THR A 175 10.06 4.55 6.33
C THR A 175 10.32 3.43 5.33
N TRP A 176 9.44 3.27 4.35
CA TRP A 176 9.57 2.26 3.31
C TRP A 176 10.84 2.52 2.46
N PHE A 177 11.11 3.76 2.05
CA PHE A 177 12.32 4.12 1.30
C PHE A 177 13.60 3.76 2.06
N ARG A 178 13.65 4.05 3.37
CA ARG A 178 14.81 3.74 4.21
C ARG A 178 15.04 2.25 4.42
N THR A 179 13.97 1.45 4.40
CA THR A 179 14.04 0.03 4.84
C THR A 179 13.89 -0.98 3.71
N GLN A 180 13.48 -0.55 2.51
CA GLN A 180 13.10 -1.46 1.43
C GLN A 180 13.69 -1.11 0.06
N LEU A 181 14.24 0.11 -0.13
CA LEU A 181 14.93 0.41 -1.39
C LEU A 181 16.32 -0.22 -1.41
N PRO A 182 16.76 -0.73 -2.58
CA PRO A 182 18.17 -1.08 -2.77
C PRO A 182 19.04 0.17 -2.65
N GLU A 183 20.36 0.00 -2.72
CA GLU A 183 21.28 1.14 -2.80
C GLU A 183 20.87 2.08 -3.95
N HIS A 184 20.83 3.38 -3.66
CA HIS A 184 20.35 4.38 -4.59
C HIS A 184 20.95 5.75 -4.30
N ARG A 185 20.99 6.58 -5.33
CA ARG A 185 21.36 7.99 -5.19
C ARG A 185 20.22 8.77 -4.55
N VAL A 186 20.54 9.65 -3.62
CA VAL A 186 19.58 10.61 -3.04
C VAL A 186 19.91 12.00 -3.55
N VAL A 187 18.91 12.67 -4.13
CA VAL A 187 19.03 14.04 -4.63
C VAL A 187 18.14 14.94 -3.76
N ALA A 188 18.77 15.88 -3.07
CA ALA A 188 18.05 16.94 -2.36
C ALA A 188 17.47 17.92 -3.39
N LEU A 189 16.15 18.08 -3.39
CA LEU A 189 15.50 19.00 -4.29
C LEU A 189 15.53 20.42 -3.73
N ALA A 190 15.93 21.36 -4.58
CA ALA A 190 15.69 22.78 -4.40
C ALA A 190 14.38 23.20 -5.11
N ASP A 191 13.98 24.46 -4.93
CA ASP A 191 12.92 25.05 -5.74
C ASP A 191 13.43 25.36 -7.15
N GLY A 192 12.64 25.00 -8.17
CA GLY A 192 13.00 25.19 -9.58
C GLY A 192 12.87 23.92 -10.44
N PRO A 193 13.13 24.03 -11.74
CA PRO A 193 13.11 22.89 -12.65
C PRO A 193 14.25 21.91 -12.32
N LEU A 194 13.98 20.63 -12.52
CA LEU A 194 14.94 19.55 -12.33
C LEU A 194 15.25 18.95 -13.70
N GLU A 195 16.51 19.03 -14.12
CA GLU A 195 16.95 18.39 -15.35
C GLU A 195 17.13 16.89 -15.10
N ILE A 196 16.52 16.07 -15.97
CA ILE A 196 16.56 14.61 -15.83
C ILE A 196 17.99 14.10 -15.96
N ASP A 197 18.81 14.71 -16.82
CA ASP A 197 20.20 14.31 -17.03
C ASP A 197 21.03 14.46 -15.74
N VAL A 198 20.70 15.42 -14.88
CA VAL A 198 21.37 15.61 -13.58
C VAL A 198 21.07 14.47 -12.60
N LEU A 199 19.94 13.79 -12.76
CA LEU A 199 19.54 12.68 -11.89
C LEU A 199 20.40 11.44 -12.14
N PHE A 200 20.72 11.19 -13.40
CA PHE A 200 21.38 9.97 -13.86
C PHE A 200 22.83 10.17 -14.30
N ALA A 201 23.36 11.40 -14.22
CA ALA A 201 24.79 11.66 -14.37
C ALA A 201 25.57 11.05 -13.20
N GLY A 202 26.13 9.85 -13.41
CA GLY A 202 26.89 9.09 -12.42
C GLY A 202 27.09 7.64 -12.86
#